data_AF-A0A919ZX96-F1
#
_entry.id   AF-A0A919ZX96-F1
#
_cell.length_a   1.000
_cell.length_b   1.000
_cell.length_c   1.000
_cell.angle_alpha   90.00
_cell.angle_beta   90.00
_cell.angle_gamma   90.00
#
_symmetry.space_group_name_H-M   'P 1'
#
loop_
_entity.id
_entity.type
_entity.pdbx_description
1 polymer ?
#
loop_
_entity_poly.entity_id
_entity_poly.type
_entity_poly.pdbx_seq_one_letter_code
_entity_poly.pdbx_strand_id
1 'polypeptide(L)'
;MRYGEQIYEVDVSLDDVDFSDDDLMKSISDRFHKRHEELFTYSLPDQDAVLVNGRLAAIGALPDLPQEPKTEARAEAGTAQQEKSF
;
A
#
# COMPACT_ATOMS: atom_id res chain seq x y z
N MET A 1 -16.78 6.12 -1.67
CA MET A 1 -17.62 7.12 -2.37
C MET A 1 -18.60 6.42 -3.29
N ARG A 2 -19.72 7.04 -3.66
CA ARG A 2 -20.71 6.44 -4.57
C ARG A 2 -21.55 7.50 -5.26
N TYR A 3 -22.23 7.13 -6.35
CA TYR A 3 -23.36 7.94 -6.84
C TYR A 3 -24.57 7.80 -5.90
N GLY A 4 -25.44 8.81 -5.84
CA GLY A 4 -26.52 8.89 -4.84
C GLY A 4 -27.39 7.64 -4.70
N GLU A 5 -27.77 7.02 -5.81
CA GLU A 5 -28.65 5.83 -5.83
C GLU A 5 -27.88 4.49 -5.77
N GLN A 6 -26.55 4.53 -5.79
CA GLN A 6 -25.72 3.33 -5.86
C GLN A 6 -25.64 2.62 -4.51
N ILE A 7 -25.70 1.28 -4.50
CA ILE A 7 -25.63 0.50 -3.24
C ILE A 7 -24.17 0.24 -2.82
N TYR A 8 -23.25 0.18 -3.78
CA TYR A 8 -21.83 -0.09 -3.55
C TYR A 8 -20.99 1.18 -3.47
N GLU A 9 -19.89 1.10 -2.74
CA GLU A 9 -18.90 2.16 -2.61
C GLU A 9 -17.65 1.84 -3.43
N VAL A 10 -17.01 2.89 -3.94
CA VAL A 10 -15.71 2.88 -4.60
C VAL A 10 -14.69 3.57 -3.70
N ASP A 11 -13.56 2.91 -3.49
CA ASP A 11 -12.38 3.51 -2.85
C ASP A 11 -11.66 4.44 -3.85
N VAL A 12 -11.46 5.68 -3.42
CA VAL A 12 -10.75 6.73 -4.16
C VAL A 12 -9.57 7.16 -3.31
N SER A 13 -8.35 6.99 -3.80
CA SER A 13 -7.15 7.45 -3.10
C SER A 13 -7.08 8.98 -3.14
N LEU A 14 -6.80 9.56 -1.97
CA LEU A 14 -6.60 11.00 -1.77
C LEU A 14 -5.15 11.34 -1.44
N ASP A 15 -4.21 10.40 -1.65
CA ASP A 15 -2.81 10.56 -1.22
C ASP A 15 -2.11 11.76 -1.88
N ASP A 16 -2.46 12.05 -3.15
CA ASP A 16 -1.91 13.17 -3.93
C ASP A 16 -2.84 14.39 -3.98
N VAL A 17 -3.75 14.54 -3.02
CA VAL A 17 -4.69 15.68 -2.98
C VAL A 17 -4.12 16.80 -2.11
N ASP A 18 -4.10 18.02 -2.64
CA ASP A 18 -3.87 19.21 -1.82
C ASP A 18 -5.17 19.56 -1.07
N PHE A 19 -5.18 19.30 0.23
CA PHE A 19 -6.31 19.61 1.11
C PHE A 19 -6.48 21.11 1.39
N SER A 20 -5.54 21.95 0.92
CA SER A 20 -5.61 23.41 1.06
C SER A 20 -6.22 24.10 -0.16
N ASP A 21 -6.52 23.34 -1.23
CA ASP A 21 -7.11 23.86 -2.46
C ASP A 21 -8.55 24.35 -2.23
N ASP A 22 -8.87 25.54 -2.72
CA ASP A 22 -10.22 26.10 -2.67
C ASP A 22 -11.24 25.22 -3.45
N ASP A 23 -10.78 24.50 -4.47
CA ASP A 23 -11.57 23.58 -5.29
C ASP A 23 -11.46 22.10 -4.85
N LEU A 24 -11.02 21.84 -3.61
CA LEU A 24 -10.80 20.49 -3.06
C LEU A 24 -11.96 19.52 -3.34
N MET A 25 -13.20 19.93 -3.07
CA MET A 25 -14.37 19.07 -3.24
C MET A 25 -14.60 18.68 -4.70
N LYS A 26 -14.33 19.62 -5.63
CA LYS A 26 -14.41 19.36 -7.07
C LYS A 26 -13.32 18.37 -7.49
N SER A 27 -12.09 18.57 -7.01
CA SER A 27 -10.96 17.65 -7.27
C SER A 27 -11.25 16.22 -6.79
N ILE A 28 -11.86 16.07 -5.62
CA ILE A 28 -12.28 14.78 -5.08
C ILE A 28 -13.38 14.14 -5.95
N SER A 29 -14.36 14.92 -6.42
CA SER A 29 -15.42 14.42 -7.31
C SER A 29 -14.85 13.95 -8.66
N ASP A 30 -13.99 14.75 -9.29
CA ASP A 30 -13.35 14.42 -10.56
C ASP A 30 -12.53 13.12 -10.46
N ARG A 31 -11.81 12.93 -9.35
CA ARG A 31 -11.10 11.67 -9.04
C ARG A 31 -12.05 10.48 -8.91
N PHE A 32 -13.20 10.67 -8.26
CA PHE A 32 -14.21 9.61 -8.16
C PHE A 32 -14.74 9.20 -9.54
N HIS A 33 -15.09 10.15 -10.40
CA HIS A 33 -15.57 9.84 -11.75
C HIS A 33 -14.51 9.08 -12.57
N LYS A 34 -13.25 9.53 -12.52
CA LYS A 34 -12.14 8.84 -13.17
C LYS A 34 -11.95 7.42 -12.64
N ARG A 35 -11.98 7.23 -11.32
CA ARG A 35 -11.84 5.91 -10.71
C ARG A 35 -13.00 4.98 -11.07
N HIS A 36 -14.21 5.51 -11.17
CA HIS A 36 -15.38 4.76 -11.61
C HIS A 36 -15.24 4.33 -13.07
N GLU A 37 -14.75 5.21 -13.95
CA GLU A 37 -14.46 4.89 -15.34
C GLU A 37 -13.40 3.79 -15.47
N GLU A 38 -12.32 3.84 -14.69
CA GLU A 38 -11.29 2.80 -14.69
C GLU A 38 -11.82 1.43 -14.23
N LEU A 39 -12.75 1.41 -13.28
CA LEU A 39 -13.32 0.17 -12.73
C LEU A 39 -14.45 -0.43 -13.57
N PHE A 40 -15.30 0.43 -14.14
CA PHE A 40 -16.56 0.03 -14.77
C PHE A 40 -16.63 0.38 -16.26
N THR A 41 -15.58 0.98 -16.83
CA THR A 41 -15.50 1.42 -18.24
C THR A 41 -16.50 2.54 -18.59
N TYR A 42 -17.07 3.21 -17.60
CA TYR A 42 -17.89 4.42 -17.77
C TYR A 42 -17.96 5.24 -16.48
N SER A 43 -18.34 6.51 -16.57
CA SER A 43 -18.67 7.38 -15.44
C SER A 43 -19.94 8.19 -15.75
N LEU A 44 -20.54 8.79 -14.71
CA LEU A 44 -21.72 9.64 -14.82
C LEU A 44 -21.35 11.04 -14.29
N PRO A 45 -20.69 11.88 -15.10
CA PRO A 45 -20.17 13.18 -14.64
C PRO A 45 -21.27 14.16 -14.22
N ASP A 46 -22.49 14.01 -14.74
CA ASP A 46 -23.65 14.83 -14.38
C ASP A 46 -24.35 14.37 -13.09
N GLN A 47 -23.89 13.26 -12.49
CA GLN A 47 -24.43 12.72 -11.25
C GLN A 47 -23.53 13.09 -10.07
N ASP A 48 -24.15 13.54 -8.98
CA ASP A 48 -23.41 13.95 -7.79
C ASP A 48 -22.68 12.77 -7.13
N ALA A 49 -21.39 12.98 -6.85
CA ALA A 49 -20.58 12.07 -6.07
C ALA A 49 -20.82 12.28 -4.56
N VAL A 50 -21.13 11.21 -3.84
CA VAL A 50 -21.36 11.24 -2.40
C VAL A 50 -20.18 10.59 -1.67
N LEU A 51 -19.57 11.36 -0.75
CA LEU A 51 -18.63 10.83 0.23
C LEU A 51 -19.39 10.16 1.38
N VAL A 52 -19.33 8.84 1.45
CA VAL A 52 -20.02 8.04 2.49
C VAL A 52 -19.09 7.72 3.64
N ASN A 53 -17.86 7.32 3.34
CA ASN A 53 -16.84 6.93 4.30
C ASN A 53 -15.48 7.54 3.91
N GLY A 54 -14.70 7.92 4.91
CA GLY A 54 -13.31 8.37 4.76
C GLY A 54 -12.39 7.51 5.63
N ARG A 55 -11.20 7.16 5.11
CA ARG A 55 -10.18 6.40 5.83
C ARG A 55 -8.89 7.21 5.86
N LEU A 56 -8.26 7.28 7.03
CA LEU A 56 -6.98 7.95 7.23
C LEU A 56 -6.05 7.03 8.01
N ALA A 57 -4.82 6.88 7.53
CA ALA A 57 -3.76 6.12 8.19
C ALA A 57 -2.51 6.99 8.33
N ALA A 58 -1.88 6.97 9.50
CA ALA A 58 -0.59 7.58 9.75
C ALA A 58 0.45 6.47 9.94
N ILE A 59 1.48 6.45 9.11
CA ILE A 59 2.53 5.42 9.12
C ILE A 59 3.85 6.08 9.55
N GLY A 60 4.46 5.57 10.63
CA GLY A 60 5.77 5.99 11.10
C GLY A 60 6.86 4.98 10.73
N ALA A 61 8.04 5.45 10.36
CA ALA A 61 9.21 4.60 10.17
C ALA A 61 9.88 4.29 11.51
N LEU A 62 10.24 3.01 11.72
CA LEU A 62 11.07 2.58 12.85
C LEU A 62 12.53 2.52 12.39
N PRO A 63 13.53 2.83 13.25
CA PRO A 63 14.92 2.58 12.92
C PRO A 63 15.19 1.11 12.58
N ASP A 64 16.15 0.90 11.68
CA ASP A 64 16.60 -0.44 11.31
C ASP A 64 17.07 -1.22 12.54
N LEU A 65 16.69 -2.51 12.58
CA LEU A 65 17.18 -3.41 13.61
C LEU A 65 18.69 -3.63 13.45
N PRO A 66 19.46 -3.70 14.56
CA PRO A 66 20.87 -4.03 14.48
C PRO A 66 21.05 -5.38 13.80
N GLN A 67 21.94 -5.43 12.81
CA GLN A 67 22.25 -6.68 12.10
C GLN A 67 22.97 -7.64 13.04
N GLU A 68 22.48 -8.88 13.14
CA GLU A 68 23.18 -9.92 13.88
C GLU A 68 24.50 -10.26 13.16
N PRO A 69 25.63 -10.33 13.88
CA PRO A 69 26.90 -10.70 13.27
C PRO A 69 26.79 -12.09 12.67
N LYS A 70 27.17 -12.23 11.39
CA LYS A 70 27.25 -13.54 10.73
C LYS A 70 28.30 -14.40 11.44
N THR A 71 27.87 -15.46 12.11
CA THR A 71 28.76 -16.50 12.62
C THR A 71 29.41 -17.21 11.43
N GLU A 72 30.72 -17.07 11.29
CA GLU A 72 31.49 -17.87 10.33
C GLU A 72 31.40 -19.35 10.73
N ALA A 73 30.95 -20.19 9.80
CA ALA A 73 30.85 -21.62 10.05
C ALA A 73 32.27 -22.16 10.27
N ARG A 74 32.55 -22.65 11.49
CA ARG A 74 33.81 -23.32 11.81
C ARG A 74 33.90 -24.58 10.96
N ALA A 75 34.79 -24.59 9.97
CA ALA A 75 35.17 -25.81 9.27
C ALA A 75 35.72 -26.81 10.31
N GLU A 76 35.00 -27.90 10.49
CA GLU A 76 35.37 -28.96 11.42
C GLU A 76 36.68 -29.61 10.93
N ALA A 77 37.71 -29.44 11.75
CA ALA A 77 38.98 -30.15 11.62
C ALA A 77 38.75 -31.63 11.93
N GLY A 78 38.68 -32.45 10.89
CA GLY A 78 38.76 -33.91 10.96
C GLY A 78 40.11 -34.40 10.42
N THR A 79 41.20 -34.15 11.15
CA THR A 79 42.48 -34.84 10.91
C THR A 79 42.56 -36.05 11.82
N ALA A 80 42.46 -37.26 11.25
CA ALA A 80 42.83 -38.49 11.94
C ALA A 80 43.51 -39.44 10.94
N GLN A 81 44.81 -39.21 10.74
CA GLN A 81 45.77 -40.24 10.32
C GLN A 81 46.09 -41.11 11.54
N GLN A 82 45.92 -42.43 11.48
CA GLN A 82 47.00 -43.44 11.61
C GLN A 82 46.50 -44.87 11.91
N GLU A 83 47.04 -45.79 11.10
CA GLU A 83 47.58 -47.12 11.47
C GLU A 83 46.64 -48.24 11.95
N LYS A 84 46.60 -49.35 11.18
CA LYS A 84 47.33 -50.59 11.55
C LYS A 84 47.30 -51.65 10.43
N SER A 85 48.51 -52.15 10.17
CA SER A 85 48.88 -53.33 9.38
C SER A 85 48.23 -54.61 9.92
N PHE A 86 47.81 -55.53 9.03
CA PHE A 86 47.96 -56.99 9.16
C PHE A 86 47.68 -57.68 7.81
#